data_AF-A0A497PJW2-F1
#
_entry.id   AF-A0A497PJW2-F1
#
_cell.length_a   1.000
_cell.length_b   1.000
_cell.length_c   1.000
_cell.angle_alpha   90.00
_cell.angle_beta   90.00
_cell.angle_gamma   90.00
#
_symmetry.space_group_name_H-M   'P 1'
#
loop_
_entity.id
_entity.type
_entity.pdbx_description
1 polymer ?
#
loop_
_entity_poly.entity_id
_entity_poly.type
_entity_poly.pdbx_seq_one_letter_code
_entity_poly.pdbx_strand_id
1 'polypeptide(L)'
;MKTKIITMIAVVVFYPSQELKATDIDFYDDGIIQEGDGYDNVNVHNVAIVDMTGGVVSDFFTNDSSTANLTDGEIWRFYCRDTSTFNMFGGIIHQSFGVSGNGIANLHAGSIGQGLSAIESSEINVYGYDFSLIPSGSNYFLSGFWGNDDPFTLYLRGPETYPRVVLHEIPEPHSFAFLFLGSSLIIR
;
A
#
# COMPACT_ATOMS: atom_id res chain seq x y z
N MET A 1 -9.34 -50.33 -32.96
CA MET A 1 -9.66 -49.52 -31.76
C MET A 1 -10.27 -48.21 -32.22
N LYS A 2 -11.45 -47.82 -31.72
CA LYS A 2 -12.14 -46.57 -32.11
C LYS A 2 -11.69 -45.43 -31.18
N THR A 3 -10.93 -44.48 -31.69
CA THR A 3 -10.47 -43.30 -30.94
C THR A 3 -11.61 -42.30 -30.80
N LYS A 4 -12.02 -41.98 -29.57
CA LYS A 4 -13.00 -40.93 -29.28
C LYS A 4 -12.28 -39.59 -29.15
N ILE A 5 -12.61 -38.63 -30.00
CA ILE A 5 -12.12 -37.25 -29.90
C ILE A 5 -13.07 -36.50 -28.96
N ILE A 6 -12.57 -36.11 -27.79
CA ILE A 6 -13.30 -35.25 -26.85
C ILE A 6 -12.99 -33.81 -27.22
N THR A 7 -14.00 -33.09 -27.70
CA THR A 7 -13.87 -31.66 -28.03
C THR A 7 -14.04 -30.87 -26.75
N MET A 8 -12.98 -30.20 -26.31
CA MET A 8 -13.00 -29.32 -25.14
C MET A 8 -13.49 -27.94 -25.60
N ILE A 9 -14.70 -27.56 -25.22
CA ILE A 9 -15.25 -26.23 -25.51
C ILE A 9 -14.66 -25.26 -24.48
N ALA A 10 -13.76 -24.39 -24.93
CA ALA A 10 -13.30 -23.26 -24.13
C ALA A 10 -14.41 -22.20 -24.08
N VAL A 11 -15.01 -22.02 -22.91
CA VAL A 11 -15.96 -20.92 -22.67
C VAL A 11 -15.14 -19.68 -22.34
N VAL A 12 -15.04 -18.76 -23.29
CA VAL A 12 -14.47 -17.43 -23.07
C VAL A 12 -15.57 -16.56 -22.47
N VAL A 13 -15.48 -16.30 -21.18
CA VAL A 13 -16.37 -15.37 -20.48
C VAL A 13 -15.85 -13.96 -20.72
N PHE A 14 -16.57 -13.18 -21.52
CA PHE A 14 -16.32 -11.75 -21.63
C PHE A 14 -17.00 -11.05 -20.45
N TYR A 15 -16.21 -10.55 -19.51
CA TYR A 15 -16.69 -9.62 -18.49
C TYR A 15 -16.89 -8.25 -19.16
N PRO A 16 -18.12 -7.70 -19.19
CA PRO A 16 -18.30 -6.33 -19.66
C PRO A 16 -17.53 -5.39 -18.73
N SER A 17 -16.67 -4.53 -19.29
CA SER A 17 -16.11 -3.40 -18.56
C SER A 17 -17.27 -2.53 -18.09
N GLN A 18 -17.48 -2.41 -16.78
CA GLN A 18 -18.44 -1.44 -16.27
C GLN A 18 -17.94 -0.05 -16.65
N GLU A 19 -18.85 0.79 -17.17
CA GLU A 19 -18.56 2.21 -17.33
C GLU A 19 -18.30 2.79 -15.94
N LEU A 20 -17.04 3.17 -15.69
CA LEU A 20 -16.63 4.00 -14.57
C LEU A 20 -17.51 5.25 -14.58
N LYS A 21 -18.57 5.26 -13.78
CA LYS A 21 -19.25 6.51 -13.45
C LYS A 21 -18.33 7.23 -12.49
N ALA A 22 -17.53 8.13 -13.04
CA ALA A 22 -16.86 9.21 -12.33
C ALA A 22 -17.82 9.75 -11.25
N THR A 23 -17.60 9.32 -10.02
CA THR A 23 -18.34 9.76 -8.86
C THR A 23 -17.34 10.11 -7.79
N ASP A 24 -17.51 11.31 -7.25
CA ASP A 24 -16.92 11.68 -5.99
C ASP A 24 -17.73 10.98 -4.91
N ILE A 25 -17.06 10.39 -3.92
CA ILE A 25 -17.69 9.73 -2.79
C ILE A 25 -17.10 10.24 -1.47
N ASP A 26 -17.98 10.55 -0.54
CA ASP A 26 -17.63 10.98 0.81
C ASP A 26 -18.07 9.91 1.81
N PHE A 27 -17.11 9.37 2.56
CA PHE A 27 -17.32 8.44 3.64
C PHE A 27 -17.30 9.17 4.99
N TYR A 28 -18.49 9.35 5.58
CA TYR A 28 -18.66 9.82 6.96
C TYR A 28 -18.84 8.68 7.97
N ASP A 29 -19.15 7.49 7.46
CA ASP A 29 -19.23 6.21 8.15
C ASP A 29 -18.33 5.20 7.41
N ASP A 30 -18.09 4.05 8.03
CA ASP A 30 -17.24 3.00 7.46
C ASP A 30 -17.69 2.55 6.06
N GLY A 31 -16.72 2.18 5.22
CA GLY A 31 -16.94 1.87 3.82
C GLY A 31 -16.00 0.81 3.26
N ILE A 32 -16.37 0.27 2.10
CA ILE A 32 -15.54 -0.69 1.35
C ILE A 32 -15.47 -0.20 -0.10
N ILE A 33 -14.26 -0.21 -0.65
CA ILE A 33 -14.01 -0.09 -2.09
C ILE A 33 -13.49 -1.45 -2.55
N GLN A 34 -14.19 -2.06 -3.49
CA GLN A 34 -13.95 -3.43 -3.94
C GLN A 34 -13.71 -3.49 -5.45
N GLU A 35 -13.34 -4.66 -5.93
CA GLU A 35 -13.08 -4.88 -7.35
C GLU A 35 -14.29 -4.50 -8.23
N GLY A 36 -14.01 -3.72 -9.28
CA GLY A 36 -15.04 -3.16 -10.16
C GLY A 36 -15.54 -1.77 -9.74
N ASP A 37 -15.23 -1.31 -8.53
CA ASP A 37 -15.52 0.07 -8.12
C ASP A 37 -14.53 1.04 -8.76
N GLY A 38 -15.00 2.26 -8.98
CA GLY A 38 -14.27 3.26 -9.73
C GLY A 38 -14.68 4.67 -9.35
N TYR A 39 -13.74 5.44 -8.78
CA TYR A 39 -14.00 6.78 -8.26
C TYR A 39 -12.96 7.80 -8.74
N ASP A 40 -13.43 9.02 -8.99
CA ASP A 40 -12.52 10.13 -9.28
C ASP A 40 -11.94 10.65 -7.96
N ASN A 41 -12.79 11.00 -7.01
CA ASN A 41 -12.38 11.44 -5.69
C ASN A 41 -13.04 10.59 -4.60
N VAL A 42 -12.23 10.15 -3.64
CA VAL A 42 -12.68 9.51 -2.39
C VAL A 42 -12.23 10.39 -1.24
N ASN A 43 -13.17 10.86 -0.43
CA ASN A 43 -12.87 11.57 0.81
C ASN A 43 -13.37 10.77 2.01
N VAL A 44 -12.48 10.50 2.97
CA VAL A 44 -12.83 9.84 4.23
C VAL A 44 -12.73 10.87 5.34
N HIS A 45 -13.77 10.94 6.18
CA HIS A 45 -13.96 11.98 7.19
C HIS A 45 -14.17 11.42 8.59
N ASN A 46 -14.11 12.29 9.58
CA ASN A 46 -14.37 11.98 10.99
C ASN A 46 -13.49 10.83 11.48
N VAL A 47 -14.12 9.71 11.88
CA VAL A 47 -13.48 8.49 12.38
C VAL A 47 -13.77 7.29 11.48
N ALA A 48 -14.30 7.53 10.27
CA ALA A 48 -14.68 6.47 9.35
C ALA A 48 -13.46 5.65 8.91
N ILE A 49 -13.70 4.36 8.71
CA ILE A 49 -12.71 3.40 8.23
C ILE A 49 -13.13 2.93 6.83
N VAL A 50 -12.24 3.11 5.85
CA VAL A 50 -12.46 2.59 4.49
C VAL A 50 -11.45 1.51 4.16
N ASP A 51 -11.97 0.32 3.86
CA ASP A 51 -11.18 -0.81 3.38
C ASP A 51 -11.22 -0.87 1.85
N MET A 52 -10.06 -0.69 1.22
CA MET A 52 -9.88 -0.84 -0.23
C MET A 52 -9.24 -2.21 -0.53
N THR A 53 -10.04 -3.08 -1.14
CA THR A 53 -9.69 -4.48 -1.48
C THR A 53 -9.67 -4.73 -2.99
N GLY A 54 -9.76 -3.68 -3.79
CA GLY A 54 -9.76 -3.68 -5.25
C GLY A 54 -10.17 -2.31 -5.78
N GLY A 55 -10.51 -2.24 -7.07
CA GLY A 55 -11.04 -1.03 -7.68
C GLY A 55 -9.97 0.03 -8.01
N VAL A 56 -10.42 1.15 -8.58
CA VAL A 56 -9.54 2.22 -9.07
C VAL A 56 -10.01 3.58 -8.57
N VAL A 57 -9.11 4.34 -7.93
CA VAL A 57 -9.37 5.68 -7.41
C VAL A 57 -8.36 6.67 -7.98
N SER A 58 -8.80 7.80 -8.54
CA SER A 58 -7.86 8.84 -8.95
C SER A 58 -7.26 9.55 -7.73
N ASP A 59 -8.09 10.18 -6.91
CA ASP A 59 -7.64 10.93 -5.74
C ASP A 59 -8.29 10.40 -4.46
N PHE A 60 -7.48 9.94 -3.52
CA PHE A 60 -7.94 9.42 -2.25
C PHE A 60 -7.41 10.30 -1.11
N PHE A 61 -8.33 10.87 -0.35
CA PHE A 61 -8.06 11.76 0.78
C PHE A 61 -8.57 11.14 2.09
N THR A 62 -7.71 11.04 3.10
CA THR A 62 -8.14 10.82 4.49
C THR A 62 -8.00 12.12 5.27
N ASN A 63 -9.08 12.52 5.95
CA ASN A 63 -9.17 13.77 6.70
C ASN A 63 -9.55 13.48 8.16
N ASP A 64 -9.42 14.49 9.02
CA ASP A 64 -9.79 14.44 10.44
C ASP A 64 -9.02 13.36 11.23
N SER A 65 -9.69 12.28 11.64
CA SER A 65 -9.13 11.12 12.35
C SER A 65 -9.51 9.80 11.66
N SER A 66 -9.79 9.86 10.35
CA SER A 66 -10.23 8.70 9.56
C SER A 66 -9.11 7.69 9.32
N THR A 67 -9.48 6.49 8.87
CA THR A 67 -8.54 5.44 8.48
C THR A 67 -8.83 4.93 7.07
N ALA A 68 -7.78 4.72 6.27
CA ALA A 68 -7.88 3.98 5.02
C ALA A 68 -6.92 2.79 5.03
N ASN A 69 -7.41 1.62 4.65
CA ASN A 69 -6.65 0.38 4.56
C ASN A 69 -6.61 -0.07 3.10
N LEU A 70 -5.43 -0.08 2.47
CA LEU A 70 -5.23 -0.56 1.11
C LEU A 70 -4.66 -1.98 1.15
N THR A 71 -5.46 -2.97 0.78
CA THR A 71 -5.03 -4.37 0.63
C THR A 71 -4.79 -4.73 -0.83
N ASP A 72 -5.62 -4.21 -1.74
CA ASP A 72 -5.46 -4.36 -3.19
C ASP A 72 -6.18 -3.21 -3.91
N GLY A 73 -5.92 -3.05 -5.21
CA GLY A 73 -6.46 -1.98 -6.05
C GLY A 73 -5.45 -0.89 -6.37
N GLU A 74 -5.91 0.13 -7.09
CA GLU A 74 -5.06 1.19 -7.65
C GLU A 74 -5.53 2.57 -7.21
N ILE A 75 -4.59 3.36 -6.67
CA ILE A 75 -4.80 4.77 -6.35
C ILE A 75 -3.84 5.61 -7.18
N TRP A 76 -4.33 6.65 -7.85
CA TRP A 76 -3.45 7.51 -8.64
C TRP A 76 -2.66 8.49 -7.76
N ARG A 77 -3.36 9.16 -6.83
CA ARG A 77 -2.81 10.10 -5.85
C ARG A 77 -3.46 9.88 -4.50
N PHE A 78 -2.64 9.76 -3.46
CA PHE A 78 -3.08 9.54 -2.09
C PHE A 78 -2.61 10.68 -1.18
N TYR A 79 -3.48 11.17 -0.31
CA TYR A 79 -3.18 12.21 0.67
C TYR A 79 -3.78 11.89 2.05
N CYS A 80 -2.92 11.65 3.03
CA CYS A 80 -3.27 11.47 4.43
C CYS A 80 -3.04 12.78 5.22
N ARG A 81 -4.11 13.31 5.82
CA ARG A 81 -4.12 14.64 6.46
C ARG A 81 -4.55 14.57 7.92
N ASP A 82 -4.37 15.68 8.62
CA ASP A 82 -4.82 15.87 10.01
C ASP A 82 -4.27 14.83 10.98
N THR A 83 -5.10 13.99 11.60
CA THR A 83 -4.70 12.88 12.48
C THR A 83 -5.08 11.53 11.88
N SER A 84 -5.33 11.47 10.57
CA SER A 84 -5.74 10.25 9.89
C SER A 84 -4.61 9.22 9.80
N THR A 85 -5.01 7.97 9.60
CA THR A 85 -4.10 6.83 9.45
C THR A 85 -4.29 6.17 8.10
N PHE A 86 -3.20 5.87 7.42
CA PHE A 86 -3.19 5.05 6.21
C PHE A 86 -2.39 3.78 6.45
N ASN A 87 -2.96 2.62 6.11
CA ASN A 87 -2.27 1.35 6.18
C ASN A 87 -2.21 0.71 4.79
N MET A 88 -1.00 0.41 4.31
CA MET A 88 -0.77 -0.24 3.03
C MET A 88 -0.28 -1.68 3.24
N PHE A 89 -1.14 -2.64 2.90
CA PHE A 89 -0.87 -4.07 2.93
C PHE A 89 -0.72 -4.68 1.53
N GLY A 90 -0.92 -3.88 0.49
CA GLY A 90 -0.80 -4.25 -0.92
C GLY A 90 -1.22 -3.10 -1.83
N GLY A 91 -1.59 -3.41 -3.07
CA GLY A 91 -2.04 -2.43 -4.07
C GLY A 91 -0.94 -1.53 -4.63
N ILE A 92 -1.37 -0.56 -5.45
CA ILE A 92 -0.48 0.35 -6.19
C ILE A 92 -0.91 1.80 -5.97
N ILE A 93 0.06 2.66 -5.63
CA ILE A 93 -0.08 4.12 -5.67
C ILE A 93 0.79 4.65 -6.81
N HIS A 94 0.20 5.15 -7.89
CA HIS A 94 0.93 5.44 -9.12
C HIS A 94 1.82 6.69 -9.05
N GLN A 95 1.30 7.79 -8.52
CA GLN A 95 1.98 9.08 -8.56
C GLN A 95 2.39 9.56 -7.17
N SER A 96 1.51 10.37 -6.56
CA SER A 96 1.85 11.12 -5.35
C SER A 96 1.30 10.43 -4.12
N PHE A 97 2.16 10.27 -3.12
CA PHE A 97 1.78 9.88 -1.78
C PHE A 97 2.16 11.01 -0.83
N GLY A 98 1.18 11.71 -0.27
CA GLY A 98 1.40 12.79 0.69
C GLY A 98 0.91 12.43 2.09
N VAL A 99 1.70 12.76 3.11
CA VAL A 99 1.28 12.77 4.52
C VAL A 99 1.55 14.16 5.10
N SER A 100 0.57 14.72 5.79
CA SER A 100 0.65 16.05 6.42
C SER A 100 -0.13 16.09 7.74
N GLY A 101 -0.06 17.21 8.47
CA GLY A 101 -0.63 17.31 9.81
C GLY A 101 0.18 16.48 10.81
N ASN A 102 -0.55 15.66 11.55
CA ASN A 102 -0.06 14.56 12.38
C ASN A 102 -0.48 13.20 11.76
N GLY A 103 -0.68 13.15 10.45
CA GLY A 103 -1.08 11.93 9.75
C GLY A 103 0.00 10.86 9.84
N ILE A 104 -0.42 9.60 9.86
CA ILE A 104 0.47 8.45 9.95
C ILE A 104 0.22 7.54 8.75
N ALA A 105 1.29 7.13 8.08
CA ALA A 105 1.25 6.09 7.06
C ALA A 105 2.07 4.87 7.50
N ASN A 106 1.46 3.69 7.47
CA ASN A 106 2.11 2.41 7.78
C ASN A 106 2.21 1.57 6.51
N LEU A 107 3.43 1.30 6.06
CA LEU A 107 3.70 0.61 4.79
C LEU A 107 4.26 -0.78 5.07
N HIS A 108 3.49 -1.81 4.74
CA HIS A 108 3.84 -3.21 4.95
C HIS A 108 4.12 -3.96 3.64
N ALA A 109 3.54 -3.51 2.52
CA ALA A 109 3.73 -4.06 1.18
C ALA A 109 3.24 -3.08 0.11
N GLY A 110 3.22 -3.54 -1.15
CA GLY A 110 2.68 -2.82 -2.30
C GLY A 110 3.72 -2.01 -3.07
N SER A 111 3.25 -1.15 -3.98
CA SER A 111 4.10 -0.35 -4.86
C SER A 111 3.71 1.13 -4.83
N ILE A 112 4.71 2.02 -4.70
CA ILE A 112 4.52 3.46 -4.77
C ILE A 112 5.42 4.01 -5.87
N GLY A 113 4.82 4.61 -6.90
CA GLY A 113 5.48 4.90 -8.18
C GLY A 113 6.38 6.13 -8.15
N GLN A 114 5.82 7.34 -8.01
CA GLN A 114 6.61 8.56 -8.23
C GLN A 114 7.23 9.17 -6.99
N GLY A 115 6.55 9.22 -5.85
CA GLY A 115 7.17 9.80 -4.67
C GLY A 115 6.31 9.87 -3.43
N LEU A 116 6.99 9.72 -2.30
CA LEU A 116 6.47 9.91 -0.96
C LEU A 116 6.89 11.27 -0.45
N SER A 117 5.97 12.01 0.14
CA SER A 117 6.25 13.25 0.84
C SER A 117 5.60 13.25 2.21
N ALA A 118 6.37 13.60 3.23
CA ALA A 118 5.89 13.83 4.59
C ALA A 118 6.30 15.24 5.02
N ILE A 119 5.36 16.00 5.56
CA ILE A 119 5.57 17.37 6.05
C ILE A 119 4.99 17.54 7.46
N GLU A 120 5.27 18.69 8.09
CA GLU A 120 4.72 19.03 9.41
C GLU A 120 5.11 18.00 10.48
N SER A 121 4.16 17.45 11.25
CA SER A 121 4.40 16.44 12.29
C SER A 121 4.06 15.02 11.83
N SER A 122 3.86 14.80 10.53
CA SER A 122 3.50 13.49 10.00
C SER A 122 4.63 12.47 10.07
N GLU A 123 4.26 11.19 10.00
CA GLU A 123 5.18 10.06 10.06
C GLU A 123 4.86 9.02 8.97
N ILE A 124 5.91 8.45 8.37
CA ILE A 124 5.82 7.30 7.48
C ILE A 124 6.60 6.15 8.13
N ASN A 125 5.89 5.11 8.55
CA ASN A 125 6.44 3.87 9.06
C ASN A 125 6.62 2.87 7.92
N VAL A 126 7.83 2.37 7.75
CA VAL A 126 8.17 1.36 6.72
C VAL A 126 8.58 0.07 7.40
N TYR A 127 7.82 -1.00 7.16
CA TYR A 127 8.06 -2.32 7.74
C TYR A 127 8.70 -3.24 6.71
N GLY A 128 9.94 -3.64 6.95
CA GLY A 128 10.75 -4.38 5.98
C GLY A 128 12.11 -4.79 6.52
N TYR A 129 12.98 -5.28 5.65
CA TYR A 129 14.34 -5.66 6.00
C TYR A 129 15.34 -5.31 4.89
N ASP A 130 16.64 -5.41 5.19
CA ASP A 130 17.75 -5.07 4.28
C ASP A 130 17.62 -3.66 3.68
N PHE A 131 17.37 -2.68 4.55
CA PHE A 131 17.17 -1.30 4.12
C PHE A 131 18.46 -0.67 3.57
N SER A 132 18.38 -0.08 2.38
CA SER A 132 19.44 0.70 1.76
C SER A 132 18.94 2.10 1.38
N LEU A 133 19.67 3.12 1.83
CA LEU A 133 19.34 4.52 1.59
C LEU A 133 20.40 5.18 0.71
N ILE A 134 19.97 5.69 -0.45
CA ILE A 134 20.82 6.34 -1.43
C ILE A 134 20.39 7.81 -1.58
N PRO A 135 21.25 8.78 -1.20
CA PRO A 135 20.97 10.21 -1.42
C PRO A 135 20.88 10.55 -2.92
N SER A 136 19.95 11.42 -3.29
CA SER A 136 19.74 11.93 -4.65
C SER A 136 19.36 13.41 -4.63
N GLY A 137 20.36 14.28 -4.54
CA GLY A 137 20.17 15.72 -4.39
C GLY A 137 19.53 16.06 -3.05
N SER A 138 18.37 16.72 -3.07
CA SER A 138 17.56 16.99 -1.86
C SER A 138 16.56 15.88 -1.52
N ASN A 139 16.68 14.72 -2.17
CA ASN A 139 15.77 13.59 -2.06
C ASN A 139 16.57 12.33 -1.71
N TYR A 140 15.86 11.23 -1.43
CA TYR A 140 16.49 9.94 -1.13
C TYR A 140 15.74 8.81 -1.84
N PHE A 141 16.47 7.76 -2.20
CA PHE A 141 15.89 6.46 -2.54
C PHE A 141 16.08 5.53 -1.37
N LEU A 142 14.98 5.05 -0.79
CA LEU A 142 14.98 4.00 0.22
C LEU A 142 14.57 2.70 -0.48
N SER A 143 15.38 1.66 -0.36
CA SER A 143 15.09 0.34 -0.92
C SER A 143 15.24 -0.73 0.15
N GLY A 144 14.68 -1.90 -0.10
CA GLY A 144 14.74 -3.06 0.78
C GLY A 144 13.76 -4.14 0.34
N PHE A 145 13.39 -5.00 1.27
CA PHE A 145 12.38 -6.04 1.06
C PHE A 145 11.23 -5.90 2.05
N TRP A 146 10.02 -6.12 1.56
CA TRP A 146 8.83 -6.28 2.40
C TRP A 146 8.88 -7.62 3.14
N GLY A 147 7.97 -7.84 4.09
CA GLY A 147 7.92 -9.09 4.86
C GLY A 147 7.56 -10.34 4.07
N ASN A 148 7.11 -10.17 2.83
CA ASN A 148 6.80 -11.25 1.89
C ASN A 148 7.92 -11.48 0.84
N ASP A 149 9.12 -10.93 1.07
CA ASP A 149 10.29 -11.01 0.19
C ASP A 149 10.18 -10.26 -1.15
N ASP A 150 9.11 -9.48 -1.35
CA ASP A 150 9.01 -8.60 -2.51
C ASP A 150 9.95 -7.39 -2.33
N PRO A 151 10.77 -7.05 -3.33
CA PRO A 151 11.64 -5.88 -3.27
C PRO A 151 10.83 -4.60 -3.43
N PHE A 152 11.31 -3.52 -2.79
CA PHE A 152 10.74 -2.19 -2.97
C PHE A 152 11.80 -1.11 -3.16
N THR A 153 11.37 -0.03 -3.80
CA THR A 153 12.11 1.24 -3.88
C THR A 153 11.12 2.39 -3.68
N LEU A 154 11.37 3.21 -2.66
CA LEU A 154 10.59 4.39 -2.31
C LEU A 154 11.41 5.64 -2.62
N TYR A 155 10.84 6.54 -3.42
CA TYR A 155 11.43 7.87 -3.64
C TYR A 155 10.93 8.85 -2.59
N LEU A 156 11.80 9.21 -1.64
CA LEU A 156 11.52 10.15 -0.56
C LEU A 156 11.76 11.57 -1.06
N ARG A 157 10.68 12.29 -1.37
CA ARG A 157 10.70 13.59 -2.01
C ARG A 157 10.91 14.71 -1.00
N GLY A 158 11.93 15.53 -1.24
CA GLY A 158 12.25 16.71 -0.45
C GLY A 158 13.04 16.40 0.82
N PRO A 159 13.75 17.42 1.36
CA PRO A 159 14.60 17.24 2.53
C PRO A 159 13.80 16.98 3.82
N GLU A 160 12.50 17.30 3.81
CA GLU A 160 11.60 17.14 4.94
C GLU A 160 11.09 15.70 5.12
N THR A 161 11.06 14.90 4.05
CA THR A 161 10.44 13.57 4.11
C THR A 161 11.30 12.58 4.87
N TYR A 162 12.62 12.51 4.60
CA TYR A 162 13.48 11.51 5.22
C TYR A 162 13.49 11.57 6.76
N PRO A 163 13.59 12.74 7.43
CA PRO A 163 13.50 12.82 8.89
C PRO A 163 12.17 12.34 9.50
N ARG A 164 11.14 12.14 8.68
CA ARG A 164 9.79 11.68 9.08
C ARG A 164 9.54 10.22 8.72
N VAL A 165 10.55 9.53 8.18
CA VAL A 165 10.49 8.09 7.90
C VAL A 165 11.08 7.33 9.08
N VAL A 166 10.29 6.40 9.62
CA VAL A 166 10.71 5.47 10.67
C VAL A 166 10.78 4.08 10.08
N LEU A 167 11.95 3.45 10.19
CA LEU A 167 12.19 2.10 9.68
C LEU A 167 11.95 1.08 10.78
N HIS A 168 11.09 0.11 10.51
CA HIS A 168 10.78 -1.02 11.39
C HIS A 168 11.34 -2.29 10.79
N GLU A 169 12.47 -2.74 11.32
CA GLU A 169 13.13 -3.96 10.85
C GLU A 169 12.35 -5.21 11.33
N ILE A 170 11.83 -5.97 10.38
CA ILE A 170 11.21 -7.28 10.63
C ILE A 170 12.25 -8.38 10.45
N PRO A 171 12.30 -9.43 11.30
CA PRO A 171 13.28 -10.47 11.13
C PRO A 171 13.09 -11.17 9.79
N GLU A 172 14.20 -11.39 9.07
CA GLU A 172 14.18 -12.12 7.80
C GLU A 172 13.51 -13.48 7.98
N PRO A 173 12.71 -13.97 7.01
CA PRO A 173 12.02 -15.26 7.12
C PRO A 173 12.96 -16.43 7.49
N HIS A 174 14.21 -16.36 7.03
CA HIS A 174 15.24 -17.36 7.30
C HIS A 174 15.86 -17.25 8.70
N SER A 175 15.85 -16.06 9.33
CA SER A 175 16.36 -15.87 10.68
C SER A 175 15.56 -16.68 11.70
N PHE A 176 14.26 -16.83 11.49
CA PHE A 176 13.43 -17.72 12.31
C PHE A 176 13.79 -19.20 12.12
N ALA A 177 14.04 -19.64 10.88
CA ALA A 177 14.45 -21.01 10.60
C ALA A 177 15.77 -21.35 11.33
N PHE A 178 16.74 -20.43 11.34
CA PHE A 178 17.99 -20.63 12.08
C PHE A 178 17.81 -20.64 13.60
N LEU A 179 16.89 -19.82 14.15
CA LEU A 179 16.57 -19.86 15.58
C LEU A 179 15.97 -21.20 16.01
N PHE A 180 15.07 -21.78 15.20
CA PHE A 180 14.51 -23.11 15.46
C PHE A 180 15.54 -24.23 15.33
N LEU A 181 16.42 -24.18 14.32
CA LEU A 181 17.50 -25.15 14.19
C LEU A 181 18.49 -25.04 15.35
N GLY A 182 18.87 -23.83 15.75
CA GLY A 182 19.76 -23.59 16.88
C GLY A 182 19.20 -24.09 18.21
N SER A 183 17.91 -23.86 18.49
CA SER A 183 17.28 -24.38 19.71
C SER A 183 17.17 -25.91 19.73
N SER A 184 16.96 -26.55 18.57
CA SER A 184 16.96 -28.02 18.47
C SER A 184 18.34 -28.67 18.74
N LEU A 185 19.43 -27.91 18.57
CA LEU A 185 20.80 -28.35 18.84
C LEU A 185 21.20 -28.23 20.32
N ILE A 186 20.52 -27.38 21.10
CA ILE A 186 20.84 -27.12 22.52
C ILE A 186 20.10 -28.09 23.48
N ILE A 187 19.02 -28.75 23.05
CA ILE A 187 18.27 -29.72 23.87
C ILE A 187 18.90 -31.13 23.78
N ARG A 188 20.22 -31.24 23.98
CA ARG A 188 20.91 -32.55 24.08
C ARG A 188 21.63 -32.72 25.41
#